data_AF-A0A3B9YL80-F1
#
_entry.id   AF-A0A3B9YL80-F1
#
_cell.length_a   1.000
_cell.length_b   1.000
_cell.length_c   1.000
_cell.angle_alpha   90.00
_cell.angle_beta   90.00
_cell.angle_gamma   90.00
#
_symmetry.space_group_name_H-M   'P 1'
#
loop_
_entity.id
_entity.type
_entity.pdbx_description
1 polymer ?
#
loop_
_entity_poly.entity_id
_entity_poly.type
_entity_poly.pdbx_seq_one_letter_code
_entity_poly.pdbx_strand_id
1 'polypeptide(L)'
;MPRAVSLLALLLVLSAVPASAARIQRLLADLQLGDTRDMVEKVYPPKKTWKVVKDKAGFERITLVPGDAKGFPETLAELRLTLRRGRLVLIQLVYDEDASRKTPLNELVGELSLAYGEARRAGQAYWWSGSGAVVRARQAELKAPGKEERVELRTSLELMDRDLFGR
;
A
#
# COMPACT_ATOMS: atom_id res chain seq x y z
N MET A 1 52.98 30.49 -11.47
CA MET A 1 52.81 29.20 -10.77
C MET A 1 51.34 29.03 -10.41
N PRO A 2 50.56 28.22 -11.14
CA PRO A 2 49.14 28.02 -10.86
C PRO A 2 48.95 26.95 -9.77
N ARG A 3 48.16 27.25 -8.73
CA ARG A 3 47.79 26.31 -7.67
C ARG A 3 46.32 25.93 -7.80
N ALA A 4 46.13 24.63 -8.05
CA ALA A 4 45.03 23.77 -7.63
C ALA A 4 43.59 24.22 -7.94
N VAL A 5 43.08 23.66 -9.04
CA VAL A 5 41.66 23.35 -9.22
C VAL A 5 41.28 22.28 -8.17
N SER A 6 40.55 22.66 -7.13
CA SER A 6 39.90 21.70 -6.24
C SER A 6 38.56 21.29 -6.86
N LEU A 7 38.57 20.16 -7.56
CA LEU A 7 37.38 19.34 -7.79
C LEU A 7 36.78 18.97 -6.43
N LEU A 8 35.68 19.61 -6.04
CA LEU A 8 34.88 19.13 -4.91
C LEU A 8 33.97 18.01 -5.43
N ALA A 9 34.26 16.81 -4.96
CA ALA A 9 33.59 15.58 -5.29
C ALA A 9 32.08 15.69 -5.05
N LEU A 10 31.33 15.46 -6.12
CA LEU A 10 29.90 15.19 -6.10
C LEU A 10 29.69 13.84 -5.39
N LEU A 11 29.44 13.87 -4.08
CA LEU A 11 28.98 12.72 -3.30
C LEU A 11 27.56 12.39 -3.76
N LEU A 12 27.46 11.52 -4.78
CA LEU A 12 26.26 10.78 -5.10
C LEU A 12 25.97 9.83 -3.93
N VAL A 13 25.19 10.31 -2.97
CA VAL A 13 24.49 9.43 -2.03
C VAL A 13 23.42 8.71 -2.84
N LEU A 14 23.78 7.56 -3.41
CA LEU A 14 22.80 6.59 -3.87
C LEU A 14 22.10 6.07 -2.62
N SER A 15 21.02 6.73 -2.21
CA SER A 15 20.10 6.22 -1.21
C SER A 15 19.57 4.89 -1.73
N ALA A 16 20.14 3.78 -1.28
CA ALA A 16 19.63 2.45 -1.57
C ALA A 16 18.23 2.37 -0.96
N VAL A 17 17.21 2.51 -1.81
CA VAL A 17 15.83 2.28 -1.39
C VAL A 17 15.78 0.83 -0.89
N PRO A 18 15.41 0.58 0.37
CA PRO A 18 15.41 -0.77 0.91
C PRO A 18 14.49 -1.66 0.06
N ALA A 19 14.90 -2.91 -0.16
CA ALA A 19 14.25 -3.82 -1.10
C ALA A 19 12.74 -4.00 -0.83
N SER A 20 12.32 -3.89 0.44
CA SER A 20 10.91 -3.94 0.83
C SER A 20 10.14 -2.68 0.42
N ALA A 21 10.72 -1.48 0.49
CA ALA A 21 10.09 -0.27 -0.07
C ALA A 21 9.95 -0.40 -1.61
N ALA A 22 10.95 -0.94 -2.29
CA ALA A 22 10.87 -1.23 -3.72
C ALA A 22 9.83 -2.32 -4.07
N ARG A 23 9.61 -3.31 -3.18
CA ARG A 23 8.56 -4.33 -3.33
C ARG A 23 7.16 -3.73 -3.22
N ILE A 24 6.93 -2.87 -2.23
CA ILE A 24 5.64 -2.18 -2.06
C ILE A 24 5.35 -1.31 -3.29
N GLN A 25 6.34 -0.54 -3.75
CA GLN A 25 6.18 0.30 -4.93
C GLN A 25 5.83 -0.52 -6.19
N ARG A 26 6.45 -1.69 -6.36
CA ARG A 26 6.12 -2.62 -7.46
C ARG A 26 4.67 -3.13 -7.37
N LEU A 27 4.18 -3.46 -6.18
CA LEU A 27 2.80 -3.91 -5.99
C LEU A 27 1.78 -2.80 -6.28
N LEU A 28 2.15 -1.55 -5.99
CA LEU A 28 1.32 -0.39 -6.25
C LEU A 28 1.29 0.04 -7.72
N ALA A 29 2.15 -0.50 -8.58
CA ALA A 29 2.22 -0.16 -10.01
C ALA A 29 2.18 1.36 -10.27
N ASP A 30 2.96 2.11 -9.48
CA ASP A 30 3.05 3.58 -9.48
C ASP A 30 1.87 4.35 -8.87
N LEU A 31 0.88 3.67 -8.29
CA LEU A 31 -0.18 4.31 -7.52
C LEU A 31 0.38 5.00 -6.26
N GLN A 32 0.00 6.26 -6.04
CA GLN A 32 0.48 7.09 -4.93
C GLN A 32 -0.66 7.73 -4.14
N LEU A 33 -0.42 8.00 -2.86
CA LEU A 33 -1.31 8.87 -2.08
C LEU A 33 -1.40 10.26 -2.74
N GLY A 34 -2.59 10.84 -2.76
CA GLY A 34 -2.89 12.10 -3.45
C GLY A 34 -3.36 11.93 -4.90
N ASP A 35 -3.24 10.73 -5.48
CA ASP A 35 -3.74 10.46 -6.83
C ASP A 35 -5.25 10.71 -6.94
N THR A 36 -5.69 11.20 -8.10
CA THR A 36 -7.11 11.33 -8.40
C THR A 36 -7.70 9.99 -8.82
N ARG A 37 -9.03 9.90 -8.83
CA ARG A 37 -9.72 8.75 -9.43
C ARG A 37 -9.28 8.48 -10.87
N ASP A 38 -9.11 9.52 -11.69
CA ASP A 38 -8.65 9.36 -13.07
C ASP A 38 -7.24 8.78 -13.17
N MET A 39 -6.36 9.12 -12.21
CA MET A 39 -5.01 8.55 -12.13
C MET A 39 -5.07 7.08 -11.71
N VAL A 40 -5.91 6.75 -10.73
CA VAL A 40 -6.18 5.35 -10.33
C VAL A 40 -6.68 4.54 -11.52
N GLU A 41 -7.63 5.06 -12.30
CA GLU A 41 -8.18 4.40 -13.48
C GLU A 41 -7.16 4.30 -14.64
N LYS A 42 -6.10 5.12 -14.66
CA LYS A 42 -4.98 4.93 -15.60
C LYS A 42 -4.08 3.77 -15.18
N VAL A 43 -3.78 3.66 -13.89
CA VAL A 43 -2.95 2.56 -13.34
C VAL A 43 -3.70 1.22 -13.40
N TYR A 44 -4.97 1.23 -13.03
CA TYR A 44 -5.86 0.07 -13.08
C TYR A 44 -7.04 0.37 -14.01
N PRO A 45 -6.91 0.23 -15.35
CA PRO A 45 -8.01 0.51 -16.26
C PRO A 45 -9.23 -0.37 -16.00
N PRO A 46 -10.44 0.18 -15.79
CA PRO A 46 -11.62 -0.61 -15.45
C PRO A 46 -12.02 -1.54 -16.60
N LYS A 47 -12.38 -2.79 -16.26
CA LYS A 47 -13.10 -3.71 -17.19
C LYS A 47 -14.61 -3.54 -17.10
N LYS A 48 -15.09 -2.98 -16.00
CA LYS A 48 -16.51 -2.70 -15.70
C LYS A 48 -16.60 -1.50 -14.78
N THR A 49 -17.80 -0.96 -14.62
CA THR A 49 -18.05 0.12 -13.64
C THR A 49 -17.70 -0.35 -12.23
N TRP A 50 -16.79 0.37 -11.58
CA TRP A 50 -16.41 0.08 -10.20
C TRP A 50 -17.51 0.47 -9.22
N LYS A 51 -17.72 -0.39 -8.22
CA LYS A 51 -18.62 -0.09 -7.12
C LYS A 51 -17.97 0.93 -6.20
N VAL A 52 -18.64 2.07 -6.01
CA VAL A 52 -18.19 3.13 -5.11
C VAL A 52 -19.18 3.25 -3.95
N VAL A 53 -18.68 3.14 -2.73
CA VAL A 53 -19.46 3.35 -1.51
C VAL A 53 -19.03 4.65 -0.87
N LYS A 54 -19.95 5.61 -0.77
CA LYS A 54 -19.69 6.90 -0.10
C LYS A 54 -20.22 6.86 1.33
N ASP A 55 -19.45 7.40 2.28
CA ASP A 55 -19.90 7.57 3.66
C ASP A 55 -20.27 9.02 4.00
N LYS A 56 -20.89 9.21 5.17
CA LYS A 56 -21.31 10.53 5.67
C LYS A 56 -20.13 11.47 5.95
N ALA A 57 -18.92 10.94 6.12
CA ALA A 57 -17.71 11.73 6.36
C ALA A 57 -17.03 12.20 5.05
N GLY A 58 -17.62 11.87 3.90
CA GLY A 58 -17.15 12.28 2.58
C GLY A 58 -16.02 11.41 2.03
N PHE A 59 -15.85 10.19 2.55
CA PHE A 59 -14.95 9.20 1.95
C PHE A 59 -15.67 8.42 0.87
N GLU A 60 -14.95 8.16 -0.22
CA GLU A 60 -15.37 7.26 -1.29
C GLU A 60 -14.50 6.01 -1.21
N ARG A 61 -15.13 4.84 -1.04
CA ARG A 61 -14.44 3.56 -0.94
C ARG A 61 -14.69 2.74 -2.20
N ILE A 62 -13.61 2.23 -2.77
CA ILE A 62 -13.59 1.39 -3.96
C ILE A 62 -12.87 0.09 -3.57
N THR A 63 -13.51 -1.05 -3.80
CA THR A 63 -12.87 -2.36 -3.65
C THR A 63 -12.74 -2.96 -5.05
N LEU A 64 -11.51 -3.30 -5.42
CA LEU A 64 -11.19 -3.99 -6.67
C LEU A 64 -10.79 -5.42 -6.35
N VAL A 65 -11.36 -6.37 -7.09
CA VAL A 65 -11.00 -7.79 -7.08
C VAL A 65 -10.44 -8.22 -8.43
N PRO A 66 -9.79 -9.39 -8.52
CA PRO A 66 -9.38 -9.96 -9.80
C PRO A 66 -10.53 -9.95 -10.82
N GLY A 67 -10.27 -9.35 -11.99
CA GLY A 67 -11.27 -9.18 -13.06
C GLY A 67 -11.96 -7.81 -13.11
N ASP A 68 -11.79 -6.94 -12.11
CA ASP A 68 -12.37 -5.58 -12.13
C ASP A 68 -11.58 -4.60 -12.99
N ALA A 69 -10.29 -4.87 -13.20
CA ALA A 69 -9.37 -4.05 -13.98
C ALA A 69 -8.61 -4.86 -15.05
N LYS A 70 -8.09 -4.18 -16.09
CA LYS A 70 -7.33 -4.75 -17.21
C LYS A 70 -6.05 -5.42 -16.75
N GLY A 71 -5.32 -4.77 -15.85
CA GLY A 71 -4.25 -5.36 -15.06
C GLY A 71 -4.67 -5.38 -13.59
N PHE A 72 -4.46 -6.50 -12.91
CA PHE A 72 -4.66 -6.62 -11.47
C PHE A 72 -3.49 -7.45 -10.92
N PRO A 73 -2.83 -7.05 -9.81
CA PRO A 73 -1.66 -7.78 -9.33
C PRO A 73 -2.04 -9.20 -8.89
N GLU A 74 -1.35 -10.20 -9.43
CA GLU A 74 -1.70 -11.62 -9.25
C GLU A 74 -1.60 -12.09 -7.79
N THR A 75 -0.80 -11.41 -6.97
CA THR A 75 -0.58 -11.75 -5.55
C THR A 75 -1.64 -11.15 -4.61
N LEU A 76 -2.62 -10.42 -5.14
CA LEU A 76 -3.66 -9.76 -4.35
C LEU A 76 -5.00 -10.47 -4.51
N ALA A 77 -5.73 -10.58 -3.41
CA ALA A 77 -7.15 -10.93 -3.44
C ALA A 77 -8.04 -9.68 -3.57
N GLU A 78 -7.66 -8.58 -2.90
CA GLU A 78 -8.39 -7.32 -2.94
C GLU A 78 -7.42 -6.14 -2.93
N LEU A 79 -7.75 -5.11 -3.71
CA LEU A 79 -7.18 -3.77 -3.60
C LEU A 79 -8.29 -2.82 -3.14
N ARG A 80 -8.15 -2.27 -1.94
CA ARG A 80 -9.13 -1.35 -1.35
C ARG A 80 -8.56 0.06 -1.39
N LEU A 81 -9.29 0.97 -2.01
CA LEU A 81 -8.91 2.35 -2.24
C LEU A 81 -9.90 3.25 -1.53
N THR A 82 -9.40 4.21 -0.77
CA THR A 82 -10.24 5.24 -0.14
C THR A 82 -9.82 6.61 -0.63
N LEU A 83 -10.77 7.34 -1.19
CA LEU A 83 -10.58 8.72 -1.61
C LEU A 83 -11.30 9.66 -0.64
N ARG A 84 -10.74 10.84 -0.41
CA ARG A 84 -11.38 11.96 0.28
C ARG A 84 -11.27 13.20 -0.60
N ARG A 85 -12.40 13.86 -0.89
CA ARG A 85 -12.43 15.04 -1.79
C ARG A 85 -11.74 14.77 -3.15
N GLY A 86 -11.96 13.57 -3.70
CA GLY A 86 -11.39 13.15 -4.99
C GLY A 86 -9.90 12.77 -4.99
N ARG A 87 -9.26 12.68 -3.82
CA ARG A 87 -7.84 12.35 -3.67
C ARG A 87 -7.66 11.06 -2.89
N LEU A 88 -6.75 10.19 -3.33
CA LEU A 88 -6.45 8.92 -2.68
C LEU A 88 -5.76 9.15 -1.34
N VAL A 89 -6.33 8.64 -0.25
CA VAL A 89 -5.82 8.84 1.11
C VAL A 89 -5.53 7.55 1.85
N LEU A 90 -6.00 6.42 1.34
CA LEU A 90 -5.65 5.09 1.83
C LEU A 90 -5.64 4.09 0.68
N ILE A 91 -4.58 3.31 0.63
CA ILE A 91 -4.42 2.15 -0.24
C ILE A 91 -4.22 0.94 0.67
N GLN A 92 -5.09 -0.07 0.54
CA GLN A 92 -4.95 -1.33 1.25
C GLN A 92 -4.80 -2.47 0.25
N LEU A 93 -3.68 -3.16 0.35
CA LEU A 93 -3.35 -4.38 -0.38
C LEU A 93 -3.71 -5.56 0.53
N VAL A 94 -4.59 -6.44 0.05
CA VAL A 94 -4.90 -7.69 0.73
C VAL A 94 -4.35 -8.82 -0.11
N TYR A 95 -3.35 -9.54 0.43
CA TYR A 95 -2.70 -10.63 -0.27
C TYR A 95 -3.68 -11.79 -0.47
N ASP A 96 -3.52 -12.51 -1.56
CA ASP A 96 -4.23 -13.77 -1.77
C ASP A 96 -3.75 -14.86 -0.79
N GLU A 97 -4.25 -16.08 -0.97
CA GLU A 97 -3.87 -17.20 -0.13
C GLU A 97 -2.39 -17.54 -0.19
N ASP A 98 -1.88 -17.72 -1.40
CA ASP A 98 -0.53 -18.22 -1.62
C ASP A 98 0.50 -17.18 -1.19
N ALA A 99 0.26 -15.90 -1.50
CA ALA A 99 1.07 -14.78 -1.06
C ALA A 99 0.99 -14.58 0.46
N SER A 100 -0.17 -14.76 1.09
CA SER A 100 -0.28 -14.71 2.56
C SER A 100 0.48 -15.85 3.25
N ARG A 101 0.53 -17.04 2.65
CA ARG A 101 1.30 -18.18 3.15
C ARG A 101 2.81 -17.97 2.97
N LYS A 102 3.22 -17.44 1.81
CA LYS A 102 4.63 -17.16 1.49
C LYS A 102 5.18 -15.95 2.23
N THR A 103 4.33 -14.99 2.57
CA THR A 103 4.71 -13.79 3.32
C THR A 103 3.67 -13.58 4.44
N PRO A 104 3.75 -14.37 5.52
CA PRO A 104 2.91 -14.20 6.69
C PRO A 104 3.17 -12.86 7.36
N LEU A 105 2.23 -12.40 8.19
CA LEU A 105 2.31 -11.09 8.83
C LEU A 105 3.65 -10.83 9.55
N ASN A 106 4.17 -11.80 10.30
CA ASN A 106 5.42 -11.61 11.04
C ASN A 106 6.63 -11.43 10.10
N GLU A 107 6.64 -12.11 8.97
CA GLU A 107 7.69 -11.96 7.95
C GLU A 107 7.58 -10.59 7.29
N LEU A 108 6.37 -10.17 6.90
CA LEU A 108 6.13 -8.83 6.37
C LEU A 108 6.57 -7.73 7.34
N VAL A 109 6.28 -7.89 8.64
CA VAL A 109 6.70 -6.94 9.68
C VAL A 109 8.22 -6.87 9.78
N GLY A 110 8.91 -8.00 9.69
CA GLY A 110 10.38 -8.05 9.65
C GLY A 110 10.93 -7.28 8.45
N GLU A 111 10.42 -7.55 7.25
CA GLU A 111 10.80 -6.86 6.02
C GLU A 111 10.55 -5.34 6.07
N LEU A 112 9.40 -4.93 6.61
CA LEU A 112 9.05 -3.52 6.75
C LEU A 112 9.91 -2.84 7.81
N SER A 113 10.26 -3.54 8.88
CA SER A 113 11.09 -2.95 9.94
C SER A 113 12.53 -2.69 9.47
N LEU A 114 13.04 -3.48 8.51
CA LEU A 114 14.31 -3.19 7.85
C LEU A 114 14.25 -1.91 6.99
N ALA A 115 13.09 -1.57 6.42
CA ALA A 115 12.92 -0.38 5.60
C ALA A 115 12.56 0.88 6.37
N TYR A 116 11.68 0.75 7.35
CA TYR A 116 11.01 1.87 8.01
C TYR A 116 11.36 1.99 9.50
N GLY A 117 12.26 1.15 10.01
CA GLY A 117 12.64 1.10 11.43
C GLY A 117 11.65 0.30 12.29
N GLU A 118 11.74 0.43 13.61
CA GLU A 118 10.90 -0.36 14.51
C GLU A 118 9.41 -0.02 14.39
N ALA A 119 8.59 -1.08 14.32
CA ALA A 119 7.15 -0.94 14.26
C ALA A 119 6.56 -0.61 15.63
N ARG A 120 5.61 0.32 15.69
CA ARG A 120 4.70 0.43 16.84
C ARG A 120 3.62 -0.63 16.72
N ARG A 121 3.43 -1.45 17.74
CA ARG A 121 2.33 -2.43 17.80
C ARG A 121 1.13 -1.85 18.54
N ALA A 122 -0.06 -2.02 17.96
CA ALA A 122 -1.34 -1.73 18.60
C ALA A 122 -2.33 -2.86 18.28
N GLY A 123 -2.66 -3.67 19.28
CA GLY A 123 -3.45 -4.89 19.08
C GLY A 123 -2.78 -5.87 18.11
N GLN A 124 -3.49 -6.21 17.03
CA GLN A 124 -3.02 -7.12 15.97
C GLN A 124 -2.44 -6.39 14.74
N ALA A 125 -2.17 -5.10 14.87
CA ALA A 125 -1.61 -4.28 13.79
C ALA A 125 -0.24 -3.70 14.17
N TYR A 126 0.60 -3.56 13.17
CA TYR A 126 1.95 -2.98 13.23
C TYR A 126 1.98 -1.72 12.39
N TRP A 127 2.61 -0.66 12.90
CA TRP A 127 2.55 0.68 12.35
C TRP A 127 3.93 1.29 12.21
N TRP A 128 4.18 1.98 11.10
CA TRP A 128 5.35 2.80 10.86
C TRP A 128 4.89 4.19 10.40
N SER A 129 5.39 5.25 11.03
CA SER A 129 5.02 6.62 10.72
C SER A 129 6.19 7.33 10.06
N GLY A 130 6.02 7.75 8.81
CA GLY A 130 6.95 8.60 8.08
C GLY A 130 6.55 10.07 8.10
N SER A 131 7.28 10.93 7.39
CA SER A 131 7.01 12.37 7.33
C SER A 131 5.67 12.72 6.67
N GLY A 132 5.14 11.90 5.76
CA GLY A 132 3.87 12.17 5.06
C GLY A 132 2.90 10.99 4.95
N ALA A 133 3.31 9.79 5.36
CA ALA A 133 2.47 8.60 5.26
C ALA A 133 2.62 7.70 6.49
N VAL A 134 1.60 6.88 6.71
CA VAL A 134 1.58 5.83 7.71
C VAL A 134 1.45 4.50 6.99
N VAL A 135 2.37 3.58 7.29
CA VAL A 135 2.32 2.19 6.83
C VAL A 135 1.73 1.34 7.94
N ARG A 136 0.81 0.45 7.60
CA ARG A 136 0.23 -0.52 8.55
C ARG A 136 0.22 -1.92 7.98
N ALA A 137 0.68 -2.89 8.75
CA ALA A 137 0.56 -4.31 8.43
C ALA A 137 -0.34 -5.00 9.46
N ARG A 138 -1.29 -5.83 9.00
CA ARG A 138 -2.20 -6.58 9.86
C ARG A 138 -2.78 -7.80 9.13
N GLN A 139 -3.50 -8.65 9.85
CA GLN A 139 -4.40 -9.62 9.22
C GLN A 139 -5.73 -8.94 8.87
N ALA A 140 -6.16 -9.11 7.61
CA ALA A 140 -7.46 -8.70 7.11
C ALA A 140 -8.38 -9.92 7.02
N GLU A 141 -9.63 -9.73 7.44
CA GLU A 141 -10.70 -10.69 7.26
C GLU A 141 -11.28 -10.56 5.85
N LEU A 142 -11.35 -11.69 5.17
CA LEU A 142 -11.94 -11.85 3.83
C LEU A 142 -13.04 -12.90 3.93
N LYS A 143 -14.20 -12.59 3.35
CA LYS A 143 -15.26 -13.60 3.22
C LYS A 143 -14.86 -14.60 2.15
N ALA A 144 -14.88 -15.89 2.48
CA ALA A 144 -14.59 -16.93 1.50
C ALA A 144 -15.62 -16.89 0.36
N PRO A 145 -15.19 -16.98 -0.91
CA PRO A 145 -16.11 -17.06 -2.05
C PRO A 145 -17.11 -18.20 -1.87
N GLY A 146 -18.42 -17.90 -1.93
CA GLY A 146 -19.49 -18.90 -1.83
C GLY A 146 -19.75 -19.48 -0.43
N LYS A 147 -19.08 -18.99 0.62
CA LYS A 147 -19.33 -19.39 2.02
C LYS A 147 -19.34 -18.15 2.90
N GLU A 148 -20.51 -17.51 2.99
CA GLU A 148 -20.67 -16.25 3.75
C GLU A 148 -20.28 -16.37 5.24
N GLU A 149 -20.29 -17.59 5.79
CA GLU A 149 -19.94 -17.89 7.19
C GLU A 149 -18.45 -18.17 7.43
N ARG A 150 -17.64 -18.37 6.37
CA ARG A 150 -16.20 -18.66 6.54
C ARG A 150 -15.38 -17.40 6.31
N VAL A 151 -14.78 -16.90 7.39
CA VAL A 151 -13.82 -15.80 7.36
C VAL A 151 -12.42 -16.36 7.23
N GLU A 152 -11.67 -15.88 6.24
CA GLU A 152 -10.27 -16.21 6.03
C GLU A 152 -9.40 -15.02 6.41
N LEU A 153 -8.31 -15.29 7.13
CA LEU A 153 -7.33 -14.29 7.51
C LEU A 153 -6.25 -14.22 6.45
N ARG A 154 -6.06 -13.02 5.88
CA ARG A 154 -5.02 -12.74 4.89
C ARG A 154 -4.05 -11.67 5.40
N THR A 155 -2.79 -11.77 4.99
CA THR A 155 -1.83 -10.70 5.25
C THR A 155 -2.28 -9.45 4.46
N SER A 156 -2.27 -8.30 5.12
CA SER A 156 -2.60 -7.03 4.47
C SER A 156 -1.58 -5.95 4.82
N LEU A 157 -1.37 -5.08 3.85
CA LEU A 157 -0.54 -3.90 3.93
C LEU A 157 -1.37 -2.68 3.57
N GLU A 158 -1.23 -1.62 4.34
CA GLU A 158 -1.94 -0.37 4.14
C GLU A 158 -0.96 0.80 4.10
N LEU A 159 -1.16 1.68 3.14
CA LEU A 159 -0.48 2.97 3.02
C LEU A 159 -1.53 4.07 3.19
N MET A 160 -1.33 4.97 4.15
CA MET A 160 -2.32 5.95 4.58
C MET A 160 -1.73 7.35 4.65
N ASP A 161 -2.54 8.35 4.34
CA ASP A 161 -2.21 9.75 4.55
C ASP A 161 -2.02 10.05 6.06
N ARG A 162 -0.88 10.63 6.42
CA ARG A 162 -0.55 10.87 7.83
C ARG A 162 -1.46 11.91 8.49
N ASP A 163 -1.87 12.95 7.79
CA ASP A 163 -2.67 14.02 8.38
C ASP A 163 -4.07 13.52 8.76
N LEU A 164 -4.51 12.45 8.09
CA LEU A 164 -5.81 11.82 8.32
C LEU A 164 -5.76 10.64 9.29
N PHE A 165 -4.66 9.89 9.31
CA PHE A 165 -4.58 8.60 10.01
C PHE A 165 -3.43 8.49 11.03
N GLY A 166 -2.59 9.51 11.18
CA GLY A 166 -1.39 9.49 12.04
C GLY A 166 -1.57 10.02 13.46
N ARG A 167 -2.80 10.10 13.97
CA ARG A 167 -3.09 10.53 15.36
C ARG A 167 -3.18 9.33 16.30
#